data_AF-A0AAE7JAM7-F1
#
_entry.id   AF-A0AAE7JAM7-F1
#
_cell.length_a   1.000
_cell.length_b   1.000
_cell.length_c   1.000
_cell.angle_alpha   90.00
_cell.angle_beta   90.00
_cell.angle_gamma   90.00
#
_symmetry.space_group_name_H-M   'P 1'
#
loop_
_entity.id
_entity.type
_entity.pdbx_description
1 polymer ?
#
loop_
_entity_poly.entity_id
_entity_poly.type
_entity_poly.pdbx_seq_one_letter_code
_entity_poly.pdbx_strand_id
1 'polypeptide(L)'
;MSASLDSVDVLVWGGGTGGVAAAIQAARGGTSTLLLTPGPWLGGMVSAAGVCCPDGNELTPWQTGLWGAFLRQLERREPEGLDHNWVSCFGYRPTTAEQILQDWVAAEPRLVWWPGCRLLEVEREGALIPAVRVEVDGEQRRVGCRVVIDGSDRGDLLPLAEAPFRFGWEPQEQWGEPSAPSAARLNTQPFFREQPVQSPTWVVMGQLQSEYLEADPVRGIDPAAGPQLPAPFESACEAFGLERTLSYGRLPGGLVMLNWPLHGNDWHWGLERAFEGNPQQEAELYDEMQALSLRFAEALKEASGGWLQLGDAFPAESGSPSPWLAAMPYWREGRRMVGRATVIEQDLLPLGEGASCAALPRDAAGALQSIAVGTYANDHHYPGPDWPLAAKSCRWGGRWTGTPFCIPYGALVSAEIDNLLAADKAISTSHMANGATRLQPLVLNVGQAAGAAAALAVQSGRRPAQVRADDLQTRLLSDAHAPAAVVPDWHTPWHHPQWRERQLQFLNGTRDETIGLTHEQPFIRQGQPASPHLQCLRGLVEPMPDQTYRLVLSDGATVPIITLEPAVEHSLHAVSKPEYNVVEGTWNQAGPWFLVTRWGEVEP
;
A
#
# COMPACT_ATOMS: atom_id res chain seq x y z
N MET A 1 33.01 -13.68 4.87
CA MET A 1 33.83 -13.11 3.79
C MET A 1 33.01 -13.18 2.51
N SER A 2 32.22 -12.15 2.20
CA SER A 2 31.52 -12.06 0.90
C SER A 2 32.55 -11.74 -0.20
N ALA A 3 32.37 -12.31 -1.38
CA ALA A 3 33.16 -11.93 -2.55
C ALA A 3 33.07 -10.41 -2.78
N SER A 4 34.16 -9.77 -3.24
CA SER A 4 34.09 -8.35 -3.59
C SER A 4 33.11 -8.15 -4.75
N LEU A 5 31.96 -7.55 -4.45
CA LEU A 5 30.98 -7.11 -5.45
C LEU A 5 31.36 -5.72 -5.90
N ASP A 6 32.27 -5.64 -6.87
CA ASP A 6 32.73 -4.36 -7.43
C ASP A 6 31.73 -3.78 -8.43
N SER A 7 30.85 -4.62 -9.01
CA SER A 7 29.79 -4.19 -9.93
C SER A 7 28.62 -5.16 -10.01
N VAL A 8 27.43 -4.63 -10.30
CA VAL A 8 26.19 -5.40 -10.57
C VAL A 8 25.44 -4.85 -11.79
N ASP A 9 24.48 -5.62 -12.29
CA ASP A 9 23.58 -5.14 -13.33
C ASP A 9 22.58 -4.12 -12.78
N VAL A 10 21.93 -4.47 -11.66
CA VAL A 10 20.89 -3.65 -11.03
C VAL A 10 21.26 -3.39 -9.58
N LEU A 11 21.27 -2.12 -9.20
CA LEU A 11 21.46 -1.69 -7.81
C LEU A 11 20.18 -1.03 -7.31
N VAL A 12 19.71 -1.45 -6.15
CA VAL A 12 18.51 -0.90 -5.51
C VAL A 12 18.90 -0.28 -4.17
N TRP A 13 18.59 1.00 -4.01
CA TRP A 13 18.74 1.71 -2.74
C TRP A 13 17.39 1.80 -2.02
N GLY A 14 17.35 1.35 -0.76
CA GLY A 14 16.18 1.43 0.10
C GLY A 14 15.46 0.09 0.26
N GLY A 15 15.15 -0.24 1.52
CA GLY A 15 14.37 -1.42 1.90
C GLY A 15 12.87 -1.18 1.96
N GLY A 16 12.38 -0.15 1.27
CA GLY A 16 10.95 0.17 1.19
C GLY A 16 10.16 -0.95 0.51
N THR A 17 8.83 -0.88 0.61
CA THR A 17 7.91 -1.86 0.02
C THR A 17 8.22 -2.08 -1.48
N GLY A 18 8.42 -0.98 -2.21
CA GLY A 18 8.71 -0.99 -3.63
C GLY A 18 10.14 -1.36 -3.96
N GLY A 19 11.11 -0.94 -3.14
CA GLY A 19 12.53 -1.29 -3.30
C GLY A 19 12.77 -2.80 -3.21
N VAL A 20 12.20 -3.46 -2.20
CA VAL A 20 12.31 -4.91 -2.03
C VAL A 20 11.66 -5.65 -3.20
N ALA A 21 10.45 -5.22 -3.61
CA ALA A 21 9.77 -5.76 -4.77
C ALA A 21 10.59 -5.63 -6.07
N ALA A 22 11.24 -4.47 -6.28
CA ALA A 22 12.09 -4.23 -7.44
C ALA A 22 13.33 -5.12 -7.45
N ALA A 23 13.99 -5.29 -6.29
CA ALA A 23 15.17 -6.14 -6.17
C ALA A 23 14.83 -7.62 -6.47
N ILE A 24 13.74 -8.13 -5.89
CA ILE A 24 13.25 -9.49 -6.13
C ILE A 24 12.92 -9.68 -7.61
N GLN A 25 12.14 -8.76 -8.20
CA GLN A 25 11.71 -8.91 -9.59
C GLN A 25 12.87 -8.77 -10.59
N ALA A 26 13.85 -7.91 -10.33
CA ALA A 26 15.05 -7.80 -11.15
C ALA A 26 15.85 -9.11 -11.13
N ALA A 27 16.09 -9.67 -9.93
CA ALA A 27 16.80 -10.94 -9.78
C ALA A 27 16.08 -12.13 -10.43
N ARG A 28 14.75 -12.22 -10.31
CA ARG A 28 13.89 -13.17 -11.05
C ARG A 28 13.95 -12.95 -12.56
N GLY A 29 14.18 -11.71 -12.97
CA GLY A 29 14.51 -11.30 -14.33
C GLY A 29 15.91 -11.74 -14.78
N GLY A 30 16.71 -12.40 -13.94
CA GLY A 30 18.01 -12.95 -14.31
C GLY A 30 19.18 -11.97 -14.22
N THR A 31 18.99 -10.77 -13.68
CA THR A 31 20.09 -9.79 -13.48
C THR A 31 20.82 -10.01 -12.17
N SER A 32 22.13 -9.78 -12.15
CA SER A 32 22.87 -9.64 -10.89
C SER A 32 22.38 -8.39 -10.16
N THR A 33 21.83 -8.56 -8.97
CA THR A 33 21.09 -7.51 -8.27
C THR A 33 21.65 -7.32 -6.87
N LEU A 34 21.92 -6.07 -6.48
CA LEU A 34 22.32 -5.70 -5.13
C LEU A 34 21.24 -4.81 -4.50
N LEU A 35 20.69 -5.28 -3.39
CA LEU A 35 19.78 -4.51 -2.53
C LEU A 35 20.58 -3.94 -1.35
N LEU A 36 20.55 -2.62 -1.20
CA LEU A 36 21.21 -1.89 -0.12
C LEU A 36 20.14 -1.24 0.75
N THR A 37 20.10 -1.58 2.04
CA THR A 37 19.07 -1.06 2.96
C THR A 37 19.67 -0.33 4.16
N PRO A 38 19.09 0.79 4.62
CA PRO A 38 19.55 1.49 5.81
C PRO A 38 19.51 0.65 7.09
N GLY A 39 18.50 -0.22 7.22
CA GLY A 39 18.30 -1.10 8.36
C GLY A 39 18.29 -2.58 8.00
N PRO A 40 18.18 -3.47 9.00
CA PRO A 40 18.17 -4.93 8.82
C PRO A 40 16.79 -5.52 8.55
N TRP A 41 15.74 -4.70 8.49
CA TRP A 41 14.36 -5.13 8.29
C TRP A 41 13.83 -4.58 6.96
N LEU A 42 13.16 -5.43 6.18
CA LEU A 42 12.68 -5.14 4.84
C LEU A 42 11.24 -4.61 4.84
N GLY A 43 10.77 -4.22 3.66
CA GLY A 43 9.36 -4.07 3.33
C GLY A 43 8.70 -2.75 3.66
N GLY A 44 9.39 -1.78 4.28
CA GLY A 44 8.85 -0.45 4.54
C GLY A 44 7.45 -0.52 5.19
N MET A 45 6.44 0.05 4.54
CA MET A 45 5.05 0.08 5.03
C MET A 45 4.50 -1.30 5.44
N VAL A 46 4.73 -2.35 4.64
CA VAL A 46 4.13 -3.68 4.91
C VAL A 46 4.77 -4.43 6.09
N SER A 47 5.90 -3.96 6.62
CA SER A 47 6.56 -4.64 7.75
C SER A 47 7.38 -3.69 8.61
N ALA A 48 8.49 -3.12 8.13
CA ALA A 48 9.40 -2.28 8.93
C ALA A 48 8.72 -1.08 9.61
N ALA A 49 7.80 -0.41 8.91
CA ALA A 49 7.04 0.73 9.43
C ALA A 49 5.76 0.31 10.17
N GLY A 50 5.45 -0.98 10.25
CA GLY A 50 4.34 -1.51 11.04
C GLY A 50 2.94 -1.30 10.46
N VAL A 51 2.78 -0.84 9.22
CA VAL A 51 1.47 -0.54 8.61
C VAL A 51 0.83 -1.81 8.01
N CYS A 52 0.42 -2.72 8.90
CA CYS A 52 0.01 -4.09 8.55
C CYS A 52 -1.49 -4.27 8.28
N CYS A 53 -2.24 -3.17 8.17
CA CYS A 53 -3.58 -3.14 7.60
C CYS A 53 -3.52 -2.34 6.28
N PRO A 54 -3.34 -3.00 5.12
CA PRO A 54 -3.17 -2.32 3.85
C PRO A 54 -4.51 -1.94 3.21
N ASP A 55 -4.52 -0.81 2.51
CA ASP A 55 -5.70 -0.35 1.77
C ASP A 55 -5.48 -0.34 0.26
N GLY A 56 -6.58 -0.49 -0.50
CA GLY A 56 -6.56 -0.56 -1.95
C GLY A 56 -6.27 -1.97 -2.48
N ASN A 57 -6.62 -2.21 -3.75
CA ASN A 57 -6.48 -3.49 -4.45
C ASN A 57 -7.02 -4.69 -3.66
N GLU A 58 -8.09 -4.48 -2.88
CA GLU A 58 -8.72 -5.52 -2.07
C GLU A 58 -9.58 -6.44 -2.93
N LEU A 59 -10.17 -5.94 -4.01
CA LEU A 59 -11.01 -6.76 -4.87
C LEU A 59 -10.16 -7.76 -5.64
N THR A 60 -10.70 -8.96 -5.83
CA THR A 60 -9.96 -10.07 -6.44
C THR A 60 -9.46 -9.82 -7.87
N PRO A 61 -10.02 -8.92 -8.70
CA PRO A 61 -9.38 -8.56 -9.96
C PRO A 61 -8.00 -7.90 -9.83
N TRP A 62 -7.70 -7.27 -8.70
CA TRP A 62 -6.46 -6.50 -8.49
C TRP A 62 -5.51 -7.08 -7.45
N GLN A 63 -5.85 -8.22 -6.85
CA GLN A 63 -4.94 -9.05 -6.06
C GLN A 63 -3.94 -9.80 -6.96
N THR A 64 -3.22 -9.05 -7.80
CA THR A 64 -2.27 -9.52 -8.81
C THR A 64 -0.86 -9.07 -8.46
N GLY A 65 0.13 -9.52 -9.23
CA GLY A 65 1.51 -9.12 -9.07
C GLY A 65 2.12 -9.60 -7.75
N LEU A 66 3.17 -8.92 -7.31
CA LEU A 66 3.81 -9.21 -6.03
C LEU A 66 2.86 -8.96 -4.85
N TRP A 67 1.91 -8.02 -4.96
CA TRP A 67 0.84 -7.88 -3.98
C TRP A 67 0.01 -9.16 -3.83
N GLY A 68 -0.51 -9.69 -4.94
CA GLY A 68 -1.27 -10.94 -4.94
C GLY A 68 -0.44 -12.13 -4.45
N ALA A 69 0.83 -12.20 -4.81
CA ALA A 69 1.74 -13.24 -4.31
C ALA A 69 1.98 -13.12 -2.80
N PHE A 70 2.04 -11.90 -2.29
CA PHE A 70 2.25 -11.61 -0.88
C PHE A 70 1.02 -11.99 -0.05
N LEU A 71 -0.18 -11.59 -0.49
CA LEU A 71 -1.45 -12.02 0.10
C LEU A 71 -1.56 -13.54 0.21
N ARG A 72 -1.21 -14.28 -0.86
CA ARG A 72 -1.23 -15.76 -0.83
C ARG A 72 -0.25 -16.37 0.17
N GLN A 73 0.86 -15.69 0.47
CA GLN A 73 1.78 -16.14 1.51
C GLN A 73 1.26 -15.80 2.91
N LEU A 74 0.67 -14.63 3.09
CA LEU A 74 0.00 -14.23 4.33
C LEU A 74 -1.12 -15.21 4.70
N GLU A 75 -2.03 -15.49 3.75
CA GLU A 75 -3.12 -16.47 3.92
C GLU A 75 -2.63 -17.86 4.37
N ARG A 76 -1.40 -18.25 4.00
CA ARG A 76 -0.82 -19.55 4.38
C ARG A 76 -0.11 -19.52 5.72
N ARG A 77 0.39 -18.36 6.14
CA ARG A 77 1.29 -18.21 7.30
C ARG A 77 0.60 -17.58 8.51
N GLU A 78 -0.55 -16.94 8.31
CA GLU A 78 -1.42 -16.43 9.38
C GLU A 78 -2.55 -17.44 9.65
N PRO A 79 -2.40 -18.36 10.62
CA PRO A 79 -3.38 -19.42 10.87
C PRO A 79 -4.71 -18.91 11.45
N GLU A 80 -4.76 -17.67 11.94
CA GLU A 80 -5.96 -17.02 12.46
C GLU A 80 -6.75 -16.26 11.39
N GLY A 81 -6.24 -16.22 10.15
CA GLY A 81 -6.85 -15.43 9.08
C GLY A 81 -6.31 -14.01 8.99
N LEU A 82 -6.95 -13.19 8.15
CA LEU A 82 -6.57 -11.80 7.88
C LEU A 82 -7.68 -10.81 8.26
N ASP A 83 -8.82 -11.32 8.73
CA ASP A 83 -10.09 -10.63 8.93
C ASP A 83 -10.27 -10.14 10.38
N HIS A 84 -9.28 -9.41 10.88
CA HIS A 84 -9.20 -9.00 12.28
C HIS A 84 -9.49 -7.53 12.55
N ASN A 85 -9.49 -6.68 11.52
CA ASN A 85 -9.67 -5.24 11.64
C ASN A 85 -10.85 -4.73 10.80
N TRP A 86 -11.28 -3.50 11.05
CA TRP A 86 -12.33 -2.86 10.26
C TRP A 86 -11.83 -1.83 9.25
N VAL A 87 -10.57 -1.40 9.30
CA VAL A 87 -10.05 -0.46 8.31
C VAL A 87 -9.88 -1.13 6.93
N SER A 88 -9.46 -2.39 6.92
CA SER A 88 -9.08 -3.16 5.74
C SER A 88 -9.71 -4.55 5.76
N CYS A 89 -9.80 -5.18 4.60
CA CYS A 89 -10.12 -6.60 4.49
C CYS A 89 -8.95 -7.52 4.89
N PHE A 90 -7.75 -6.96 5.15
CA PHE A 90 -6.56 -7.71 5.51
C PHE A 90 -5.84 -7.12 6.73
N GLY A 91 -5.34 -7.97 7.60
CA GLY A 91 -4.51 -7.63 8.75
C GLY A 91 -3.56 -8.78 9.05
N TYR A 92 -2.29 -8.48 9.27
CA TYR A 92 -1.25 -9.50 9.49
C TYR A 92 -0.18 -9.00 10.45
N ARG A 93 0.69 -9.90 10.91
CA ARG A 93 1.80 -9.53 11.79
C ARG A 93 2.98 -8.97 10.98
N PRO A 94 3.67 -7.94 11.48
CA PRO A 94 4.87 -7.39 10.80
C PRO A 94 5.98 -8.44 10.66
N THR A 95 6.10 -9.37 11.60
CA THR A 95 7.06 -10.49 11.53
C THR A 95 6.73 -11.48 10.42
N THR A 96 5.45 -11.80 10.19
CA THR A 96 5.03 -12.67 9.09
C THR A 96 5.34 -12.03 7.74
N ALA A 97 5.00 -10.74 7.61
CA ALA A 97 5.30 -9.96 6.42
C ALA A 97 6.81 -9.93 6.13
N GLU A 98 7.63 -9.65 7.14
CA GLU A 98 9.08 -9.64 7.01
C GLU A 98 9.64 -11.00 6.59
N GLN A 99 9.21 -12.07 7.24
CA GLN A 99 9.69 -13.42 6.93
C GLN A 99 9.39 -13.79 5.48
N ILE A 100 8.23 -13.41 4.94
CA ILE A 100 7.89 -13.64 3.53
C ILE A 100 8.89 -12.92 2.62
N LEU A 101 9.21 -11.66 2.91
CA LEU A 101 10.13 -10.87 2.09
C LEU A 101 11.56 -11.41 2.17
N GLN A 102 12.06 -11.73 3.37
CA GLN A 102 13.38 -12.32 3.53
C GLN A 102 13.48 -13.70 2.86
N ASP A 103 12.45 -14.54 2.95
CA ASP A 103 12.41 -15.82 2.25
C ASP A 103 12.49 -15.65 0.73
N TRP A 104 11.77 -14.65 0.19
CA TRP A 104 11.85 -14.34 -1.24
C TRP A 104 13.23 -13.82 -1.61
N VAL A 105 13.84 -12.94 -0.83
CA VAL A 105 15.20 -12.46 -1.08
C VAL A 105 16.21 -13.62 -1.06
N ALA A 106 16.13 -14.50 -0.06
CA ALA A 106 17.02 -15.64 0.10
C ALA A 106 16.82 -16.71 -1.00
N ALA A 107 15.62 -16.83 -1.55
CA ALA A 107 15.32 -17.76 -2.64
C ALA A 107 15.92 -17.33 -3.99
N GLU A 108 16.30 -16.06 -4.16
CA GLU A 108 16.83 -15.56 -5.43
C GLU A 108 18.38 -15.57 -5.46
N PRO A 109 19.03 -16.52 -6.13
CA PRO A 109 20.50 -16.68 -6.09
C PRO A 109 21.28 -15.54 -6.76
N ARG A 110 20.60 -14.68 -7.52
CA ARG A 110 21.19 -13.49 -8.17
C ARG A 110 20.97 -12.21 -7.38
N LEU A 111 20.29 -12.28 -6.24
CA LEU A 111 20.07 -11.17 -5.33
C LEU A 111 21.02 -11.26 -4.15
N VAL A 112 21.80 -10.21 -3.95
CA VAL A 112 22.59 -10.00 -2.74
C VAL A 112 21.98 -8.85 -1.97
N TRP A 113 21.84 -9.01 -0.65
CA TRP A 113 21.32 -7.99 0.23
C TRP A 113 22.37 -7.58 1.25
N TRP A 114 22.67 -6.27 1.33
CA TRP A 114 23.47 -5.67 2.39
C TRP A 114 22.57 -4.80 3.28
N PRO A 115 22.32 -5.21 4.53
CA PRO A 115 21.64 -4.37 5.52
C PRO A 115 22.59 -3.37 6.16
N GLY A 116 22.05 -2.39 6.89
CA GLY A 116 22.85 -1.45 7.69
C GLY A 116 23.73 -0.52 6.85
N CYS A 117 23.33 -0.23 5.61
CA CYS A 117 24.10 0.58 4.68
C CYS A 117 23.80 2.07 4.84
N ARG A 118 24.83 2.91 4.80
CA ARG A 118 24.69 4.37 4.66
C ARG A 118 25.09 4.80 3.26
N LEU A 119 24.18 5.45 2.53
CA LEU A 119 24.47 6.03 1.22
C LEU A 119 25.34 7.28 1.39
N LEU A 120 26.55 7.26 0.82
CA LEU A 120 27.53 8.34 0.96
C LEU A 120 27.56 9.25 -0.26
N GLU A 121 27.48 8.66 -1.47
CA GLU A 121 27.54 9.39 -2.73
C GLU A 121 26.89 8.58 -3.86
N VAL A 122 26.30 9.31 -4.81
CA VAL A 122 25.87 8.78 -6.10
C VAL A 122 26.74 9.43 -7.18
N GLU A 123 27.55 8.64 -7.88
CA GLU A 123 28.41 9.18 -8.93
C GLU A 123 27.54 9.43 -10.17
N ARG A 124 27.48 10.67 -10.66
CA ARG A 124 26.76 11.03 -11.90
C ARG A 124 27.76 11.45 -12.99
N GLU A 125 27.64 10.81 -14.15
CA GLU A 125 28.35 11.16 -15.38
C GLU A 125 27.33 11.51 -16.47
N GLY A 126 27.00 12.80 -16.59
CA GLY A 126 25.99 13.27 -17.53
C GLY A 126 24.60 12.70 -17.22
N ALA A 127 24.04 11.92 -18.12
CA ALA A 127 22.72 11.29 -17.97
C ALA A 127 22.78 9.88 -17.32
N LEU A 128 23.91 9.52 -16.69
CA LEU A 128 24.13 8.18 -16.15
C LEU A 128 24.63 8.21 -14.72
N ILE A 129 24.21 7.21 -13.93
CA ILE A 129 24.79 6.86 -12.65
C ILE A 129 25.62 5.58 -12.83
N PRO A 130 26.95 5.68 -13.04
CA PRO A 130 27.82 4.50 -13.18
C PRO A 130 28.08 3.75 -11.88
N ALA A 131 28.00 4.42 -10.72
CA ALA A 131 28.31 3.81 -9.44
C ALA A 131 27.69 4.58 -8.26
N VAL A 132 27.66 3.91 -7.10
CA VAL A 132 27.34 4.50 -5.80
C VAL A 132 28.43 4.14 -4.79
N ARG A 133 28.66 5.04 -3.83
CA ARG A 133 29.49 4.78 -2.66
C ARG A 133 28.60 4.62 -1.43
N VAL A 134 28.81 3.53 -0.71
CA VAL A 134 28.11 3.24 0.54
C VAL A 134 29.09 2.89 1.65
N GLU A 135 28.70 3.11 2.88
CA GLU A 135 29.33 2.54 4.06
C GLU A 135 28.51 1.34 4.52
N VAL A 136 29.17 0.20 4.71
CA VAL A 136 28.58 -1.03 5.25
C VAL A 136 29.60 -1.67 6.19
N ASP A 137 29.15 -2.06 7.39
CA ASP A 137 30.02 -2.60 8.45
C ASP A 137 31.24 -1.70 8.77
N GLY A 138 31.09 -0.38 8.63
CA GLY A 138 32.16 0.61 8.84
C GLY A 138 33.18 0.71 7.70
N GLU A 139 33.00 -0.04 6.60
CA GLU A 139 33.84 0.01 5.40
C GLU A 139 33.16 0.77 4.28
N GLN A 140 33.88 1.69 3.64
CA GLN A 140 33.40 2.35 2.42
C GLN A 140 33.62 1.46 1.20
N ARG A 141 32.56 1.26 0.42
CA ARG A 141 32.55 0.45 -0.79
C ARG A 141 31.99 1.25 -1.95
N ARG A 142 32.66 1.19 -3.09
CA ARG A 142 32.18 1.70 -4.37
C ARG A 142 31.63 0.53 -5.18
N VAL A 143 30.38 0.61 -5.63
CA VAL A 143 29.74 -0.44 -6.42
C VAL A 143 29.29 0.14 -7.75
N GLY A 144 29.80 -0.42 -8.85
CA GLY A 144 29.35 -0.08 -10.20
C GLY A 144 27.98 -0.69 -10.53
N CYS A 145 27.21 -0.03 -11.39
CA CYS A 145 25.86 -0.46 -11.75
C CYS A 145 25.49 -0.10 -13.19
N ARG A 146 24.66 -0.93 -13.84
CA ARG A 146 24.08 -0.59 -15.16
C ARG A 146 22.77 0.19 -15.01
N VAL A 147 21.95 -0.20 -14.04
CA VAL A 147 20.67 0.43 -13.67
C VAL A 147 20.65 0.66 -12.16
N VAL A 148 20.11 1.81 -11.76
CA VAL A 148 19.89 2.19 -10.36
C VAL A 148 18.40 2.39 -10.11
N ILE A 149 17.92 1.91 -8.98
CA ILE A 149 16.54 2.07 -8.54
C ILE A 149 16.54 2.73 -7.16
N ASP A 150 15.83 3.86 -7.03
CA ASP A 150 15.45 4.39 -5.72
C ASP A 150 14.15 3.71 -5.27
N GLY A 151 14.29 2.85 -4.26
CA GLY A 151 13.22 2.15 -3.56
C GLY A 151 13.11 2.58 -2.10
N SER A 152 13.55 3.79 -1.76
CA SER A 152 13.43 4.36 -0.43
C SER A 152 12.09 5.07 -0.25
N ASP A 153 11.57 5.09 0.98
CA ASP A 153 10.30 5.75 1.31
C ASP A 153 10.29 7.26 1.03
N ARG A 154 11.46 7.90 1.03
CA ARG A 154 11.63 9.36 0.96
C ARG A 154 12.26 9.87 -0.34
N GLY A 155 12.69 8.99 -1.24
CA GLY A 155 13.47 9.36 -2.42
C GLY A 155 14.86 9.88 -2.06
N ASP A 156 15.57 9.16 -1.20
CA ASP A 156 16.84 9.55 -0.58
C ASP A 156 18.02 9.53 -1.57
N LEU A 157 17.93 8.78 -2.67
CA LEU A 157 18.96 8.77 -3.72
C LEU A 157 18.90 10.03 -4.59
N LEU A 158 17.70 10.60 -4.79
CA LEU A 158 17.47 11.68 -5.74
C LEU A 158 18.35 12.92 -5.51
N PRO A 159 18.49 13.46 -4.29
CA PRO A 159 19.35 14.63 -4.05
C PRO A 159 20.83 14.35 -4.33
N LEU A 160 21.31 13.15 -3.98
CA LEU A 160 22.71 12.77 -4.17
C LEU A 160 23.03 12.50 -5.64
N ALA A 161 22.04 12.06 -6.42
CA ALA A 161 22.16 11.91 -7.87
C ALA A 161 22.00 13.25 -8.62
N GLU A 162 21.70 14.35 -7.92
CA GLU A 162 21.25 15.61 -8.53
C GLU A 162 20.08 15.40 -9.51
N ALA A 163 19.25 14.37 -9.27
CA ALA A 163 18.06 14.10 -10.06
C ALA A 163 16.99 15.13 -9.73
N PRO A 164 16.31 15.75 -10.72
CA PRO A 164 15.26 16.70 -10.40
C PRO A 164 14.09 16.00 -9.69
N PHE A 165 13.59 16.63 -8.62
CA PHE A 165 12.45 16.15 -7.85
C PHE A 165 11.56 17.31 -7.40
N ARG A 166 10.32 16.99 -7.07
CA ARG A 166 9.35 17.86 -6.41
C ARG A 166 9.28 17.50 -4.93
N PHE A 167 9.14 18.52 -4.09
CA PHE A 167 8.98 18.42 -2.65
C PHE A 167 8.07 19.57 -2.21
N GLY A 168 7.03 19.31 -1.42
CA GLY A 168 6.00 20.30 -1.16
C GLY A 168 4.77 20.15 -2.06
N TRP A 169 4.05 21.27 -2.20
CA TRP A 169 2.80 21.36 -2.93
C TRP A 169 3.01 21.95 -4.32
N GLU A 170 2.31 21.44 -5.32
CA GLU A 170 2.18 22.09 -6.63
C GLU A 170 0.92 22.97 -6.69
N PRO A 171 0.97 24.14 -7.35
CA PRO A 171 -0.19 25.01 -7.50
C PRO A 171 -1.21 24.42 -8.48
N GLN A 172 -2.49 24.66 -8.23
CA GLN A 172 -3.58 24.31 -9.14
C GLN A 172 -3.32 24.81 -10.57
N GLU A 173 -2.73 25.98 -10.74
CA GLU A 173 -2.43 26.57 -12.04
C GLU A 173 -1.43 25.77 -12.89
N GLN A 174 -0.67 24.83 -12.28
CA GLN A 174 0.30 24.01 -13.00
C GLN A 174 -0.37 22.94 -13.87
N TRP A 175 -1.42 22.29 -13.36
CA TRP A 175 -2.08 21.15 -14.03
C TRP A 175 -3.62 21.19 -14.00
N GLY A 176 -4.21 22.21 -13.37
CA GLY A 176 -5.65 22.32 -13.18
C GLY A 176 -6.22 21.29 -12.19
N GLU A 177 -5.39 20.75 -11.29
CA GLU A 177 -5.83 19.77 -10.29
C GLU A 177 -6.94 20.37 -9.41
N PRO A 178 -8.12 19.72 -9.32
CA PRO A 178 -9.28 20.31 -8.65
C PRO A 178 -9.06 20.52 -7.15
N SER A 179 -8.27 19.68 -6.49
CA SER A 179 -8.03 19.75 -5.05
C SER A 179 -6.73 20.47 -4.68
N ALA A 180 -5.92 20.86 -5.66
CA ALA A 180 -4.68 21.59 -5.41
C ALA A 180 -4.96 23.02 -4.94
N PRO A 181 -4.15 23.59 -4.03
CA PRO A 181 -4.24 25.00 -3.65
C PRO A 181 -3.78 25.91 -4.80
N SER A 182 -4.30 27.13 -4.87
CA SER A 182 -3.80 28.12 -5.83
C SER A 182 -2.38 28.59 -5.49
N ALA A 183 -1.63 29.04 -6.49
CA ALA A 183 -0.31 29.64 -6.30
C ALA A 183 -0.34 30.81 -5.30
N ALA A 184 -1.42 31.61 -5.30
CA ALA A 184 -1.61 32.68 -4.34
C ALA A 184 -1.68 32.17 -2.90
N ARG A 185 -2.39 31.05 -2.66
CA ARG A 185 -2.49 30.43 -1.33
C ARG A 185 -1.15 29.84 -0.89
N LEU A 186 -0.46 29.14 -1.78
CA LEU A 186 0.87 28.57 -1.49
C LEU A 186 1.87 29.63 -1.03
N ASN A 187 1.85 30.81 -1.67
CA ASN A 187 2.77 31.90 -1.34
C ASN A 187 2.42 32.67 -0.06
N THR A 188 1.17 32.63 0.38
CA THR A 188 0.67 33.51 1.47
C THR A 188 0.32 32.77 2.75
N GLN A 189 -0.04 31.49 2.69
CA GLN A 189 -0.47 30.71 3.85
C GLN A 189 0.72 29.93 4.43
N PRO A 190 1.09 30.15 5.71
CA PRO A 190 2.20 29.44 6.36
C PRO A 190 2.04 27.91 6.36
N PHE A 191 0.80 27.42 6.43
CA PHE A 191 0.43 25.99 6.42
C PHE A 191 1.22 25.17 5.38
N PHE A 192 1.33 25.63 4.13
CA PHE A 192 1.98 24.85 3.06
C PHE A 192 3.50 24.73 3.22
N ARG A 193 4.13 25.70 3.92
CA ARG A 193 5.55 25.64 4.26
C ARG A 193 5.79 24.79 5.51
N GLU A 194 4.87 24.84 6.46
CA GLU A 194 4.91 24.04 7.69
C GLU A 194 4.56 22.58 7.46
N GLN A 195 3.75 22.28 6.44
CA GLN A 195 3.30 20.94 6.05
C GLN A 195 3.77 20.61 4.63
N PRO A 196 5.09 20.49 4.37
CA PRO A 196 5.61 20.23 3.02
C PRO A 196 5.28 18.82 2.51
N VAL A 197 4.96 17.90 3.40
CA VAL A 197 4.56 16.53 3.09
C VAL A 197 3.42 16.13 4.01
N GLN A 198 2.69 15.08 3.64
CA GLN A 198 1.69 14.48 4.53
C GLN A 198 2.30 13.96 5.84
N SER A 199 1.52 14.06 6.91
CA SER A 199 1.91 13.72 8.29
C SER A 199 2.34 12.26 8.39
N PRO A 200 3.62 11.96 8.72
CA PRO A 200 4.05 10.60 8.99
C PRO A 200 3.58 10.13 10.37
N THR A 201 3.69 8.83 10.60
CA THR A 201 3.32 8.20 11.88
C THR A 201 4.45 7.27 12.32
N TRP A 202 4.84 7.29 13.59
CA TRP A 202 5.65 6.20 14.15
C TRP A 202 4.70 5.17 14.74
N VAL A 203 4.52 4.03 14.06
CA VAL A 203 3.57 3.02 14.51
C VAL A 203 4.05 2.42 15.83
N VAL A 204 3.13 2.31 16.78
CA VAL A 204 3.30 1.52 17.99
C VAL A 204 2.32 0.34 17.97
N MET A 205 2.73 -0.78 18.53
CA MET A 205 1.95 -2.01 18.61
C MET A 205 1.41 -2.16 20.03
N GLY A 206 0.10 -2.31 20.12
CA GLY A 206 -0.59 -2.70 21.33
C GLY A 206 -0.96 -4.18 21.33
N GLN A 207 -1.41 -4.67 22.47
CA GLN A 207 -1.89 -6.02 22.70
C GLN A 207 -3.17 -5.96 23.53
N LEU A 208 -4.28 -6.41 22.95
CA LEU A 208 -5.53 -6.59 23.67
C LEU A 208 -5.42 -7.79 24.63
N GLN A 209 -5.92 -7.60 25.84
CA GLN A 209 -5.92 -8.63 26.89
C GLN A 209 -7.14 -9.56 26.82
N SER A 210 -8.16 -9.18 26.06
CA SER A 210 -9.40 -9.92 25.82
C SER A 210 -10.00 -9.54 24.48
N GLU A 211 -10.97 -10.32 23.98
CA GLU A 211 -11.63 -10.08 22.70
C GLU A 211 -12.43 -8.77 22.64
N TYR A 212 -13.05 -8.40 23.75
CA TYR A 212 -13.90 -7.21 23.90
C TYR A 212 -13.53 -6.44 25.16
N LEU A 213 -13.87 -5.14 25.16
CA LEU A 213 -13.71 -4.28 26.32
C LEU A 213 -14.77 -4.62 27.37
N GLU A 214 -14.35 -5.16 28.51
CA GLU A 214 -15.26 -5.46 29.62
C GLU A 214 -15.58 -4.21 30.45
N ALA A 215 -16.83 -4.08 30.87
CA ALA A 215 -17.20 -3.04 31.83
C ALA A 215 -16.60 -3.34 33.20
N ASP A 216 -15.93 -2.35 33.80
CA ASP A 216 -15.40 -2.43 35.15
C ASP A 216 -15.86 -1.18 35.94
N PRO A 217 -17.00 -1.28 36.64
CA PRO A 217 -17.51 -0.19 37.47
C PRO A 217 -16.58 0.20 38.63
N VAL A 218 -15.68 -0.68 39.06
CA VAL A 218 -14.72 -0.40 40.15
C VAL A 218 -13.59 0.49 39.65
N ARG A 219 -13.17 0.30 38.40
CA ARG A 219 -12.16 1.14 37.72
C ARG A 219 -12.77 2.31 36.94
N GLY A 220 -14.09 2.41 36.86
CA GLY A 220 -14.79 3.45 36.10
C GLY A 220 -14.79 3.22 34.59
N ILE A 221 -14.56 1.99 34.13
CA ILE A 221 -14.62 1.61 32.72
C ILE A 221 -16.08 1.32 32.38
N ASP A 222 -16.66 2.21 31.58
CA ASP A 222 -17.95 1.99 30.94
C ASP A 222 -17.73 1.96 29.42
N PRO A 223 -17.82 0.79 28.75
CA PRO A 223 -17.68 0.68 27.30
C PRO A 223 -18.69 1.54 26.53
N ALA A 224 -19.81 1.92 27.17
CA ALA A 224 -20.81 2.80 26.60
C ALA A 224 -20.53 4.30 26.85
N ALA A 225 -19.58 4.64 27.73
CA ALA A 225 -19.15 6.02 27.96
C ALA A 225 -18.06 6.42 26.95
N GLY A 226 -18.11 7.67 26.47
CA GLY A 226 -17.03 8.21 25.65
C GLY A 226 -15.72 8.31 26.46
N PRO A 227 -14.60 7.75 25.97
CA PRO A 227 -13.34 7.81 26.70
C PRO A 227 -12.87 9.27 26.81
N GLN A 228 -12.31 9.63 27.97
CA GLN A 228 -11.64 10.91 28.16
C GLN A 228 -10.14 10.72 27.97
N LEU A 229 -9.64 11.08 26.80
CA LEU A 229 -8.21 11.08 26.53
C LEU A 229 -7.60 12.45 26.89
N PRO A 230 -6.35 12.49 27.39
CA PRO A 230 -5.65 13.74 27.70
C PRO A 230 -5.18 14.46 26.42
N ALA A 231 -4.84 15.74 26.56
CA ALA A 231 -4.23 16.52 25.48
C ALA A 231 -2.95 15.87 24.92
N PRO A 232 -2.76 15.83 23.58
CA PRO A 232 -3.60 16.41 22.52
C PRO A 232 -4.60 15.42 21.87
N PHE A 233 -4.93 14.31 22.55
CA PHE A 233 -5.67 13.18 21.97
C PHE A 233 -7.17 13.22 22.28
N GLU A 234 -7.71 14.32 22.79
CA GLU A 234 -9.08 14.43 23.30
C GLU A 234 -10.11 13.93 22.29
N SER A 235 -9.87 14.23 21.01
CA SER A 235 -10.79 13.90 19.91
C SER A 235 -10.51 12.57 19.23
N ALA A 236 -9.49 11.80 19.64
CA ALA A 236 -9.09 10.57 18.95
C ALA A 236 -10.19 9.49 18.91
N CYS A 237 -11.07 9.47 19.91
CA CYS A 237 -12.14 8.48 20.03
C CYS A 237 -13.55 9.04 19.80
N GLU A 238 -13.70 10.32 19.46
CA GLU A 238 -15.02 10.97 19.34
C GLU A 238 -15.89 10.33 18.25
N ALA A 239 -15.29 9.96 17.11
CA ALA A 239 -16.02 9.45 15.96
C ALA A 239 -16.57 8.02 16.14
N PHE A 240 -15.86 7.17 16.89
CA PHE A 240 -16.15 5.73 16.92
C PHE A 240 -16.28 5.12 18.33
N GLY A 241 -15.87 5.85 19.38
CA GLY A 241 -15.73 5.29 20.73
C GLY A 241 -14.47 4.45 20.89
N LEU A 242 -14.11 4.14 22.15
CA LEU A 242 -12.83 3.51 22.49
C LEU A 242 -12.63 2.14 21.84
N GLU A 243 -13.63 1.27 21.92
CA GLU A 243 -13.55 -0.10 21.42
C GLU A 243 -13.33 -0.15 19.91
N ARG A 244 -14.03 0.70 19.15
CA ARG A 244 -13.84 0.79 17.71
C ARG A 244 -12.51 1.45 17.35
N THR A 245 -12.06 2.47 18.08
CA THR A 245 -10.71 3.03 17.87
C THR A 245 -9.63 1.96 18.06
N LEU A 246 -9.74 1.11 19.10
CA LEU A 246 -8.75 0.06 19.36
C LEU A 246 -8.86 -1.15 18.41
N SER A 247 -10.04 -1.43 17.86
CA SER A 247 -10.21 -2.51 16.87
C SER A 247 -9.92 -2.06 15.42
N TYR A 248 -9.60 -0.78 15.20
CA TYR A 248 -9.29 -0.21 13.89
C TYR A 248 -8.18 -0.93 13.16
N GLY A 249 -7.07 -1.18 13.85
CA GLY A 249 -5.88 -1.82 13.31
C GLY A 249 -5.61 -3.16 13.98
N ARG A 250 -6.65 -3.90 14.39
CA ARG A 250 -6.49 -5.19 15.08
C ARG A 250 -5.91 -6.26 14.14
N LEU A 251 -4.93 -6.99 14.63
CA LEU A 251 -4.13 -7.98 13.91
C LEU A 251 -4.28 -9.36 14.58
N PRO A 252 -3.82 -10.45 13.93
CA PRO A 252 -3.81 -11.80 14.51
C PRO A 252 -3.18 -11.85 15.91
N GLY A 253 -3.75 -12.65 16.81
CA GLY A 253 -3.29 -12.81 18.20
C GLY A 253 -3.67 -11.65 19.14
N GLY A 254 -4.56 -10.74 18.70
CA GLY A 254 -4.98 -9.59 19.52
C GLY A 254 -4.00 -8.41 19.53
N LEU A 255 -3.00 -8.44 18.64
CA LEU A 255 -2.16 -7.28 18.39
C LEU A 255 -2.99 -6.12 17.80
N VAL A 256 -2.55 -4.89 18.03
CA VAL A 256 -3.22 -3.67 17.53
C VAL A 256 -2.18 -2.72 16.97
N MET A 257 -2.32 -2.36 15.69
CA MET A 257 -1.57 -1.30 15.06
C MET A 257 -2.15 0.06 15.47
N LEU A 258 -1.38 0.83 16.25
CA LEU A 258 -1.71 2.23 16.55
C LEU A 258 -1.07 3.14 15.50
N ASN A 259 -1.86 3.41 14.47
CA ASN A 259 -1.58 4.34 13.38
C ASN A 259 -2.85 5.18 13.18
N TRP A 260 -3.05 6.18 14.04
CA TRP A 260 -4.33 6.90 14.12
C TRP A 260 -4.17 8.35 13.66
N PRO A 261 -4.91 8.77 12.63
CA PRO A 261 -4.69 10.04 11.98
C PRO A 261 -5.23 11.24 12.77
N LEU A 262 -4.74 12.43 12.44
CA LEU A 262 -5.17 13.76 12.91
C LEU A 262 -5.09 14.01 14.41
N HIS A 263 -5.81 13.24 15.22
CA HIS A 263 -5.94 13.37 16.67
C HIS A 263 -5.23 12.25 17.44
N GLY A 264 -4.54 11.37 16.73
CA GLY A 264 -3.75 10.28 17.31
C GLY A 264 -2.25 10.56 17.31
N ASN A 265 -1.48 9.65 16.73
CA ASN A 265 -0.01 9.68 16.73
C ASN A 265 0.61 10.11 15.40
N ASP A 266 -0.18 10.72 14.49
CA ASP A 266 0.38 11.47 13.38
C ASP A 266 1.29 12.61 13.89
N TRP A 267 2.39 12.82 13.19
CA TRP A 267 3.35 13.86 13.51
C TRP A 267 3.31 15.00 12.49
N HIS A 268 3.30 16.24 12.96
CA HIS A 268 3.04 17.41 12.12
C HIS A 268 4.16 18.46 12.10
N TRP A 269 5.21 18.31 12.93
CA TRP A 269 6.11 19.42 13.24
C TRP A 269 7.55 19.21 12.80
N GLY A 270 8.13 20.20 12.12
CA GLY A 270 9.54 20.18 11.73
C GLY A 270 9.89 19.01 10.81
N LEU A 271 8.99 18.68 9.87
CA LEU A 271 9.12 17.55 8.95
C LEU A 271 10.30 17.72 7.99
N GLU A 272 10.67 18.96 7.67
CA GLU A 272 11.83 19.33 6.86
C GLU A 272 13.15 18.79 7.42
N ARG A 273 13.26 18.61 8.75
CA ARG A 273 14.45 18.03 9.41
C ARG A 273 14.81 16.65 8.86
N ALA A 274 13.82 15.88 8.40
CA ALA A 274 14.01 14.58 7.75
C ALA A 274 14.55 14.67 6.31
N PHE A 275 14.64 15.86 5.72
CA PHE A 275 14.99 16.05 4.30
C PHE A 275 16.21 16.96 4.08
N GLU A 276 16.74 17.60 5.13
CA GLU A 276 17.87 18.55 5.08
C GLU A 276 19.26 17.90 5.09
N GLY A 277 19.36 16.59 5.35
CA GLY A 277 20.63 15.87 5.37
C GLY A 277 21.47 16.10 6.65
N ASN A 278 20.83 16.50 7.75
CA ASN A 278 21.46 16.62 9.07
C ASN A 278 21.07 15.44 9.97
N PRO A 279 21.96 14.46 10.20
CA PRO A 279 21.64 13.25 10.97
C PRO A 279 21.23 13.53 12.41
N GLN A 280 21.73 14.60 13.03
CA GLN A 280 21.38 14.94 14.41
C GLN A 280 19.93 15.44 14.51
N GLN A 281 19.53 16.36 13.63
CA GLN A 281 18.17 16.90 13.62
C GLN A 281 17.14 15.83 13.20
N GLU A 282 17.52 14.91 12.33
CA GLU A 282 16.71 13.76 11.96
C GLU A 282 16.51 12.81 13.15
N ALA A 283 17.57 12.49 13.89
CA ALA A 283 17.47 11.67 15.11
C ALA A 283 16.60 12.32 16.18
N GLU A 284 16.76 13.63 16.41
CA GLU A 284 15.93 14.41 17.35
C GLU A 284 14.45 14.39 16.93
N LEU A 285 14.14 14.57 15.64
CA LEU A 285 12.78 14.43 15.10
C LEU A 285 12.21 13.02 15.36
N TYR A 286 13.02 11.97 15.17
CA TYR A 286 12.59 10.59 15.36
C TYR A 286 12.28 10.28 16.82
N ASP A 287 13.11 10.76 17.75
CA ASP A 287 12.88 10.63 19.18
C ASP A 287 11.57 11.33 19.60
N GLU A 288 11.30 12.51 19.04
CA GLU A 288 10.05 13.25 19.29
C GLU A 288 8.81 12.50 18.77
N MET A 289 8.88 11.95 17.54
CA MET A 289 7.80 11.13 16.94
C MET A 289 7.51 9.87 17.75
N GLN A 290 8.55 9.17 18.19
CA GLN A 290 8.43 7.97 19.03
C GLN A 290 7.80 8.33 20.38
N ALA A 291 8.24 9.42 21.01
CA ALA A 291 7.70 9.89 22.28
C ALA A 291 6.20 10.24 22.20
N LEU A 292 5.74 10.91 21.13
CA LEU A 292 4.31 11.18 20.93
C LEU A 292 3.51 9.88 20.79
N SER A 293 4.02 8.93 20.01
CA SER A 293 3.36 7.65 19.75
C SER A 293 3.22 6.81 21.02
N LEU A 294 4.24 6.78 21.88
CA LEU A 294 4.18 6.13 23.18
C LEU A 294 3.22 6.83 24.15
N ARG A 295 3.15 8.16 24.13
CA ARG A 295 2.16 8.92 24.92
C ARG A 295 0.73 8.59 24.49
N PHE A 296 0.48 8.42 23.19
CA PHE A 296 -0.82 8.02 22.68
C PHE A 296 -1.19 6.60 23.14
N ALA A 297 -0.24 5.66 23.08
CA ALA A 297 -0.41 4.31 23.58
C ALA A 297 -0.78 4.28 25.07
N GLU A 298 -0.08 5.05 25.90
CA GLU A 298 -0.36 5.11 27.33
C GLU A 298 -1.73 5.73 27.61
N ALA A 299 -2.11 6.79 26.90
CA ALA A 299 -3.44 7.40 27.01
C ALA A 299 -4.56 6.39 26.71
N LEU A 300 -4.41 5.59 25.65
CA LEU A 300 -5.38 4.55 25.29
C LEU A 300 -5.40 3.39 26.29
N LYS A 301 -4.24 3.00 26.83
CA LYS A 301 -4.12 2.00 27.90
C LYS A 301 -4.83 2.45 29.18
N GLU A 302 -4.63 3.70 29.60
CA GLU A 302 -5.32 4.28 30.76
C GLU A 302 -6.83 4.34 30.53
N ALA A 303 -7.28 4.87 29.38
CA ALA A 303 -8.69 4.99 29.06
C ALA A 303 -9.41 3.63 28.92
N SER A 304 -8.68 2.60 28.51
CA SER A 304 -9.19 1.23 28.42
C SER A 304 -9.02 0.43 29.72
N GLY A 305 -8.54 1.08 30.80
CA GLY A 305 -8.29 0.47 32.10
C GLY A 305 -7.39 -0.77 32.06
N GLY A 306 -6.47 -0.79 31.09
CA GLY A 306 -5.50 -1.85 30.87
C GLY A 306 -5.95 -2.96 29.91
N TRP A 307 -7.12 -2.85 29.26
CA TRP A 307 -7.50 -3.77 28.17
C TRP A 307 -6.50 -3.72 27.02
N LEU A 308 -5.98 -2.54 26.69
CA LEU A 308 -4.80 -2.38 25.84
C LEU A 308 -3.52 -2.38 26.70
N GLN A 309 -2.54 -3.17 26.30
CA GLN A 309 -1.14 -3.07 26.76
C GLN A 309 -0.22 -2.82 25.56
N LEU A 310 1.08 -2.56 25.80
CA LEU A 310 2.07 -2.61 24.73
C LEU A 310 2.27 -4.05 24.25
N GLY A 311 2.37 -4.24 22.94
CA GLY A 311 2.48 -5.55 22.31
C GLY A 311 3.82 -5.76 21.64
N ASP A 312 4.46 -6.89 21.92
CA ASP A 312 5.73 -7.27 21.31
C ASP A 312 5.49 -7.77 19.88
N ALA A 313 5.87 -6.97 18.90
CA ALA A 313 5.70 -7.25 17.48
C ALA A 313 7.01 -7.17 16.69
N PHE A 314 8.03 -6.55 17.25
CA PHE A 314 9.33 -6.34 16.61
C PHE A 314 10.43 -7.02 17.45
N PRO A 315 11.09 -8.07 16.95
CA PRO A 315 12.18 -8.71 17.66
C PRO A 315 13.45 -7.83 17.62
N ALA A 316 14.41 -8.06 18.51
CA ALA A 316 15.58 -7.17 18.68
C ALA A 316 16.42 -7.01 17.40
N GLU A 317 16.49 -8.04 16.57
CA GLU A 317 17.17 -8.03 15.27
C GLU A 317 16.53 -7.11 14.22
N SER A 318 15.33 -6.58 14.46
CA SER A 318 14.68 -5.62 13.54
C SER A 318 15.36 -4.26 13.49
N GLY A 319 16.20 -3.94 14.48
CA GLY A 319 16.70 -2.58 14.69
C GLY A 319 15.63 -1.61 15.22
N SER A 320 14.46 -2.12 15.65
CA SER A 320 13.44 -1.32 16.32
C SER A 320 13.95 -0.77 17.66
N PRO A 321 13.51 0.44 18.05
CA PRO A 321 13.92 1.04 19.32
C PRO A 321 13.33 0.31 20.54
N SER A 322 12.23 -0.43 20.36
CA SER A 322 11.64 -1.33 21.35
C SER A 322 10.79 -2.41 20.67
N PRO A 323 10.38 -3.46 21.39
CA PRO A 323 9.57 -4.54 20.81
C PRO A 323 8.19 -4.11 20.30
N TRP A 324 7.67 -2.99 20.78
CA TRP A 324 6.37 -2.44 20.43
C TRP A 324 6.45 -1.25 19.47
N LEU A 325 7.63 -0.75 19.12
CA LEU A 325 7.77 0.35 18.15
C LEU A 325 8.26 -0.19 16.80
N ALA A 326 7.69 0.36 15.73
CA ALA A 326 8.15 0.08 14.37
C ALA A 326 9.64 0.44 14.19
N ALA A 327 10.30 -0.27 13.28
CA ALA A 327 11.74 -0.11 13.00
C ALA A 327 12.06 1.21 12.27
N MET A 328 11.06 1.80 11.62
CA MET A 328 11.16 3.08 10.94
C MET A 328 9.81 3.81 10.97
N PRO A 329 9.77 5.14 10.79
CA PRO A 329 8.51 5.86 10.65
C PRO A 329 7.81 5.51 9.33
N TYR A 330 6.48 5.53 9.36
CA TYR A 330 5.67 5.49 8.17
C TYR A 330 5.62 6.86 7.51
N TRP A 331 6.43 7.05 6.46
CA TRP A 331 6.33 8.23 5.61
C TRP A 331 5.21 8.05 4.58
N ARG A 332 4.22 8.94 4.61
CA ARG A 332 3.14 8.97 3.60
C ARG A 332 3.61 9.61 2.29
N GLU A 333 4.63 10.44 2.35
CA GLU A 333 5.12 11.19 1.21
C GLU A 333 6.59 11.54 1.39
N GLY A 334 7.30 11.63 0.27
CA GLY A 334 8.69 12.05 0.21
C GLY A 334 8.97 12.90 -1.03
N ARG A 335 10.22 12.90 -1.47
CA ARG A 335 10.63 13.55 -2.71
C ARG A 335 10.07 12.76 -3.89
N ARG A 336 9.35 13.43 -4.79
CA ARG A 336 8.75 12.83 -6.00
C ARG A 336 9.63 13.14 -7.19
N MET A 337 10.22 12.14 -7.81
CA MET A 337 11.11 12.32 -8.96
C MET A 337 10.39 13.05 -10.09
N VAL A 338 11.07 13.93 -10.81
CA VAL A 338 10.59 14.43 -12.11
C VAL A 338 10.84 13.33 -13.14
N GLY A 339 9.78 12.57 -13.43
CA GLY A 339 9.78 11.50 -14.42
C GLY A 339 9.39 11.97 -15.81
N ARG A 340 9.45 11.05 -16.79
CA ARG A 340 9.01 11.29 -18.17
C ARG A 340 7.50 11.47 -18.32
N ALA A 341 6.74 10.97 -17.36
CA ALA A 341 5.33 11.28 -17.15
C ALA A 341 5.13 11.68 -15.68
N THR A 342 4.08 12.44 -15.39
CA THR A 342 3.68 12.76 -14.01
C THR A 342 2.22 12.36 -13.87
N VAL A 343 1.93 11.52 -12.87
CA VAL A 343 0.54 11.19 -12.51
C VAL A 343 -0.04 12.34 -11.70
N ILE A 344 -1.16 12.91 -12.15
CA ILE A 344 -1.89 14.00 -11.50
C ILE A 344 -3.26 13.52 -11.01
N GLU A 345 -3.93 14.31 -10.18
CA GLU A 345 -5.20 13.95 -9.55
C GLU A 345 -6.25 13.51 -10.58
N GLN A 346 -6.35 14.21 -11.72
CA GLN A 346 -7.31 13.88 -12.78
C GLN A 346 -7.08 12.49 -13.39
N ASP A 347 -5.85 11.97 -13.37
CA ASP A 347 -5.54 10.61 -13.85
C ASP A 347 -6.10 9.52 -12.92
N LEU A 348 -6.60 9.93 -11.75
CA LEU A 348 -7.18 9.05 -10.72
C LEU A 348 -8.71 9.15 -10.64
N LEU A 349 -9.30 10.17 -11.27
CA LEU A 349 -10.73 10.46 -11.14
C LEU A 349 -11.57 9.56 -12.05
N PRO A 350 -12.75 9.12 -11.61
CA PRO A 350 -13.64 8.30 -12.41
C PRO A 350 -14.15 9.05 -13.64
N LEU A 351 -14.27 8.35 -14.78
CA LEU A 351 -14.83 8.89 -16.02
C LEU A 351 -16.36 8.99 -16.02
N GLY A 352 -17.03 8.30 -15.10
CA GLY A 352 -18.50 8.29 -14.98
C GLY A 352 -18.98 7.87 -13.59
N GLU A 353 -20.29 7.85 -13.41
CA GLU A 353 -20.93 7.43 -12.15
C GLU A 353 -20.83 5.91 -11.94
N GLY A 354 -20.81 5.48 -10.67
CA GLY A 354 -20.78 4.05 -10.30
C GLY A 354 -19.41 3.39 -10.47
N ALA A 355 -19.41 2.08 -10.72
CA ALA A 355 -18.19 1.28 -10.95
C ALA A 355 -17.54 1.64 -12.29
N SER A 356 -16.84 2.78 -12.33
CA SER A 356 -16.07 3.30 -13.45
C SER A 356 -14.57 3.09 -13.24
N CYS A 357 -13.75 3.52 -14.20
CA CYS A 357 -12.29 3.61 -14.06
C CYS A 357 -11.82 5.02 -14.42
N ALA A 358 -10.60 5.35 -14.01
CA ALA A 358 -9.93 6.55 -14.46
C ALA A 358 -9.40 6.40 -15.90
N ALA A 359 -9.06 7.52 -16.52
CA ALA A 359 -8.53 7.54 -17.89
C ALA A 359 -7.27 6.67 -18.02
N LEU A 360 -7.23 5.84 -19.07
CA LEU A 360 -6.05 5.02 -19.35
C LEU A 360 -4.91 5.88 -19.91
N PRO A 361 -3.69 5.80 -19.35
CA PRO A 361 -2.58 6.60 -19.82
C PRO A 361 -2.10 6.10 -21.18
N ARG A 362 -2.05 7.00 -22.16
CA ARG A 362 -1.60 6.74 -23.53
C ARG A 362 -0.49 7.71 -23.91
N ASP A 363 0.46 7.27 -24.72
CA ASP A 363 1.46 8.16 -25.32
C ASP A 363 0.88 8.96 -26.51
N ALA A 364 1.70 9.81 -27.12
CA ALA A 364 1.29 10.62 -28.27
C ALA A 364 0.89 9.78 -29.52
N ALA A 365 1.29 8.51 -29.58
CA ALA A 365 0.90 7.58 -30.64
C ALA A 365 -0.37 6.78 -30.28
N GLY A 366 -0.95 7.01 -29.10
CA GLY A 366 -2.13 6.31 -28.58
C GLY A 366 -1.85 4.97 -27.90
N ALA A 367 -0.57 4.57 -27.77
CA ALA A 367 -0.19 3.32 -27.14
C ALA A 367 -0.30 3.41 -25.62
N LEU A 368 -0.92 2.40 -25.00
CA LEU A 368 -1.12 2.33 -23.55
C LEU A 368 0.22 2.26 -22.82
N GLN A 369 0.36 3.10 -21.79
CA GLN A 369 1.59 3.20 -20.99
C GLN A 369 1.46 2.55 -19.60
N SER A 370 0.27 2.05 -19.25
CA SER A 370 0.00 1.51 -17.92
C SER A 370 0.86 0.28 -17.59
N ILE A 371 1.38 0.23 -16.37
CA ILE A 371 2.21 -0.87 -15.85
C ILE A 371 1.74 -1.41 -14.50
N ALA A 372 0.85 -0.70 -13.81
CA ALA A 372 0.28 -1.12 -12.54
C ALA A 372 -1.09 -0.46 -12.35
N VAL A 373 -1.98 -1.16 -11.64
CA VAL A 373 -3.32 -0.70 -11.31
C VAL A 373 -3.42 -0.46 -9.80
N GLY A 374 -3.91 0.71 -9.41
CA GLY A 374 -4.22 1.08 -8.02
C GLY A 374 -5.70 1.40 -7.88
N THR A 375 -6.28 1.20 -6.69
CA THR A 375 -7.73 1.41 -6.46
C THR A 375 -8.04 2.12 -5.14
N TYR A 376 -7.13 2.95 -4.64
CA TYR A 376 -7.35 3.68 -3.38
C TYR A 376 -8.08 5.02 -3.59
N ALA A 377 -8.99 5.36 -2.68
CA ALA A 377 -9.95 6.46 -2.82
C ALA A 377 -9.36 7.88 -2.59
N ASN A 378 -8.05 8.01 -2.35
CA ASN A 378 -7.35 9.22 -1.87
C ASN A 378 -7.64 9.52 -0.42
N ASP A 379 -6.58 9.84 0.31
CA ASP A 379 -6.62 10.53 1.58
C ASP A 379 -5.37 11.39 1.74
N HIS A 380 -5.47 12.42 2.56
CA HIS A 380 -4.39 13.36 2.83
C HIS A 380 -4.43 13.75 4.30
N HIS A 381 -3.29 13.63 4.97
CA HIS A 381 -3.19 13.84 6.43
C HIS A 381 -2.35 15.06 6.77
N TYR A 382 -2.99 16.07 7.34
CA TYR A 382 -2.38 17.31 7.84
C TYR A 382 -3.07 17.73 9.14
N PRO A 383 -2.45 18.58 9.98
CA PRO A 383 -3.16 19.13 11.13
C PRO A 383 -4.38 19.96 10.69
N GLY A 384 -5.51 19.76 11.37
CA GLY A 384 -6.76 20.48 11.11
C GLY A 384 -7.83 19.61 10.45
N PRO A 385 -8.84 20.21 9.79
CA PRO A 385 -9.90 19.47 9.11
C PRO A 385 -9.39 18.74 7.87
N ASP A 386 -10.10 17.70 7.46
CA ASP A 386 -9.83 16.94 6.24
C ASP A 386 -9.65 17.86 5.02
N TRP A 387 -8.64 17.53 4.20
CA TRP A 387 -8.43 18.25 2.95
C TRP A 387 -9.56 17.92 1.95
N PRO A 388 -10.18 18.92 1.31
CA PRO A 388 -11.28 18.68 0.38
C PRO A 388 -10.74 18.07 -0.92
N LEU A 389 -10.88 16.76 -1.06
CA LEU A 389 -10.42 16.00 -2.23
C LEU A 389 -11.57 15.72 -3.20
N ALA A 390 -11.26 15.66 -4.49
CA ALA A 390 -12.20 15.20 -5.50
C ALA A 390 -12.55 13.72 -5.27
N ALA A 391 -13.84 13.41 -5.32
CA ALA A 391 -14.32 12.06 -5.05
C ALA A 391 -13.82 11.06 -6.09
N LYS A 392 -13.21 9.98 -5.62
CA LYS A 392 -12.76 8.86 -6.45
C LYS A 392 -13.06 7.51 -5.79
N SER A 393 -14.25 7.40 -5.25
CA SER A 393 -14.79 6.17 -4.68
C SER A 393 -16.09 5.80 -5.36
N CYS A 394 -16.39 4.51 -5.39
CA CYS A 394 -17.63 3.96 -5.89
C CYS A 394 -18.14 2.85 -4.95
N ARG A 395 -19.42 2.49 -5.12
CA ARG A 395 -20.00 1.34 -4.43
C ARG A 395 -19.57 0.05 -5.14
N TRP A 396 -19.22 -0.94 -4.33
CA TRP A 396 -18.97 -2.31 -4.76
C TRP A 396 -19.32 -3.26 -3.62
N GLY A 397 -20.13 -4.27 -3.89
CA GLY A 397 -20.29 -5.41 -2.98
C GLY A 397 -20.66 -5.00 -1.57
N GLY A 398 -21.62 -4.07 -1.43
CA GLY A 398 -22.10 -3.59 -0.12
C GLY A 398 -21.17 -2.61 0.62
N ARG A 399 -20.07 -2.16 0.02
CA ARG A 399 -19.13 -1.21 0.62
C ARG A 399 -18.69 -0.12 -0.36
N TRP A 400 -17.90 0.83 0.14
CA TRP A 400 -17.15 1.75 -0.71
C TRP A 400 -15.79 1.14 -1.06
N THR A 401 -15.36 1.35 -2.29
CA THR A 401 -14.00 1.08 -2.78
C THR A 401 -13.50 2.28 -3.57
N GLY A 402 -12.19 2.39 -3.80
CA GLY A 402 -11.66 3.44 -4.67
C GLY A 402 -11.78 3.09 -6.14
N THR A 403 -11.84 4.14 -6.97
CA THR A 403 -11.82 4.07 -8.42
C THR A 403 -10.47 3.50 -8.89
N PRO A 404 -10.46 2.50 -9.78
CA PRO A 404 -9.24 2.00 -10.39
C PRO A 404 -8.58 3.03 -11.31
N PHE A 405 -7.28 3.20 -11.14
CA PHE A 405 -6.41 4.06 -11.94
C PHE A 405 -5.11 3.34 -12.30
N CYS A 406 -4.35 3.92 -13.23
CA CYS A 406 -3.15 3.31 -13.79
C CYS A 406 -1.90 4.14 -13.54
N ILE A 407 -0.78 3.48 -13.27
CA ILE A 407 0.54 4.12 -13.25
C ILE A 407 1.19 3.93 -14.62
N PRO A 408 1.55 5.00 -15.35
CA PRO A 408 2.29 4.89 -16.60
C PRO A 408 3.77 4.58 -16.37
N TYR A 409 4.40 3.83 -17.26
CA TYR A 409 5.83 3.51 -17.17
C TYR A 409 6.72 4.77 -17.05
N GLY A 410 6.36 5.83 -17.77
CA GLY A 410 7.09 7.10 -17.69
C GLY A 410 7.14 7.74 -16.30
N ALA A 411 6.25 7.37 -15.37
CA ALA A 411 6.29 7.87 -14.00
C ALA A 411 7.42 7.23 -13.17
N LEU A 412 7.89 6.04 -13.57
CA LEU A 412 8.98 5.33 -12.91
C LEU A 412 10.35 5.76 -13.47
N VAL A 413 10.40 6.35 -14.67
CA VAL A 413 11.65 6.65 -15.39
C VAL A 413 12.02 8.12 -15.22
N SER A 414 13.25 8.40 -14.77
CA SER A 414 13.76 9.77 -14.66
C SER A 414 13.69 10.52 -16.00
N ALA A 415 13.36 11.81 -15.95
CA ALA A 415 13.39 12.67 -17.12
C ALA A 415 14.83 12.98 -17.60
N GLU A 416 15.83 12.92 -16.71
CA GLU A 416 17.20 13.36 -17.00
C GLU A 416 18.27 12.26 -16.90
N ILE A 417 18.04 11.23 -16.08
CA ILE A 417 19.03 10.18 -15.82
C ILE A 417 18.53 8.87 -16.42
N ASP A 418 19.11 8.47 -17.56
CA ASP A 418 18.61 7.40 -18.41
C ASP A 418 18.59 6.02 -17.73
N ASN A 419 19.40 5.82 -16.70
CA ASN A 419 19.50 4.57 -15.95
C ASN A 419 18.96 4.62 -14.50
N LEU A 420 18.18 5.65 -14.16
CA LEU A 420 17.52 5.78 -12.87
C LEU A 420 16.02 5.45 -12.97
N LEU A 421 15.55 4.57 -12.08
CA LEU A 421 14.14 4.28 -11.85
C LEU A 421 13.73 4.63 -10.41
N ALA A 422 12.46 4.94 -10.21
CA ALA A 422 11.82 4.97 -8.89
C ALA A 422 10.88 3.77 -8.73
N ALA A 423 10.90 3.14 -7.56
CA ALA A 423 10.14 1.92 -7.27
C ALA A 423 9.19 2.03 -6.07
N ASP A 424 9.33 3.05 -5.23
CA ASP A 424 8.47 3.30 -4.07
C ASP A 424 7.70 4.63 -4.23
N LYS A 425 7.42 5.36 -3.16
CA LYS A 425 6.72 6.66 -3.18
C LYS A 425 7.42 7.75 -4.01
N ALA A 426 8.68 7.55 -4.37
CA ALA A 426 9.46 8.51 -5.15
C ALA A 426 9.10 8.56 -6.65
N ILE A 427 8.14 7.75 -7.13
CA ILE A 427 7.64 7.85 -8.50
C ILE A 427 7.10 9.25 -8.81
N SER A 428 7.07 9.60 -10.09
CA SER A 428 6.66 10.93 -10.55
C SER A 428 5.15 11.11 -10.46
N THR A 429 4.71 11.73 -9.36
CA THR A 429 3.32 12.14 -9.14
C THR A 429 3.27 13.62 -8.72
N SER A 430 2.07 14.21 -8.76
CA SER A 430 1.75 15.42 -8.01
C SER A 430 1.58 15.11 -6.52
N HIS A 431 1.54 16.16 -5.71
CA HIS A 431 1.17 16.07 -4.30
C HIS A 431 -0.24 15.49 -4.12
N MET A 432 -1.22 15.93 -4.91
CA MET A 432 -2.62 15.47 -4.83
C MET A 432 -2.80 14.00 -5.28
N ALA A 433 -2.03 13.56 -6.27
CA ALA A 433 -2.06 12.16 -6.71
C ALA A 433 -1.39 11.22 -5.71
N ASN A 434 -0.36 11.69 -4.99
CA ASN A 434 0.40 10.89 -4.02
C ASN A 434 -0.50 10.22 -2.97
N GLY A 435 -1.57 10.88 -2.54
CA GLY A 435 -2.50 10.35 -1.54
C GLY A 435 -3.11 8.99 -1.91
N ALA A 436 -3.14 8.61 -3.20
CA ALA A 436 -3.60 7.29 -3.63
C ALA A 436 -2.51 6.41 -4.25
N THR A 437 -1.43 6.98 -4.76
CA THR A 437 -0.36 6.17 -5.36
C THR A 437 0.55 5.52 -4.31
N ARG A 438 0.53 6.01 -3.07
CA ARG A 438 1.44 5.63 -1.98
C ARG A 438 1.11 4.32 -1.24
N LEU A 439 0.02 3.64 -1.57
CA LEU A 439 -0.50 2.52 -0.75
C LEU A 439 0.24 1.21 -1.06
N GLN A 440 0.41 0.37 -0.03
CA GLN A 440 1.22 -0.84 -0.04
C GLN A 440 0.94 -1.77 -1.23
N PRO A 441 -0.32 -2.07 -1.59
CA PRO A 441 -0.63 -2.98 -2.68
C PRO A 441 -0.12 -2.46 -4.04
N LEU A 442 -0.33 -1.17 -4.30
CA LEU A 442 0.15 -0.54 -5.52
C LEU A 442 1.68 -0.44 -5.50
N VAL A 443 2.28 -0.04 -4.39
CA VAL A 443 3.73 0.13 -4.28
C VAL A 443 4.49 -1.18 -4.50
N LEU A 444 3.98 -2.33 -4.02
CA LEU A 444 4.54 -3.65 -4.36
C LEU A 444 4.56 -3.90 -5.88
N ASN A 445 3.48 -3.55 -6.58
CA ASN A 445 3.35 -3.75 -8.02
C ASN A 445 4.14 -2.72 -8.84
N VAL A 446 4.28 -1.47 -8.35
CA VAL A 446 5.20 -0.47 -8.90
C VAL A 446 6.65 -0.95 -8.78
N GLY A 447 7.04 -1.47 -7.62
CA GLY A 447 8.34 -2.08 -7.42
C GLY A 447 8.57 -3.26 -8.37
N GLN A 448 7.58 -4.14 -8.52
CA GLN A 448 7.62 -5.21 -9.51
C GLN A 448 7.88 -4.67 -10.93
N ALA A 449 7.12 -3.66 -11.37
CA ALA A 449 7.30 -3.06 -12.68
C ALA A 449 8.70 -2.44 -12.86
N ALA A 450 9.23 -1.75 -11.85
CA ALA A 450 10.58 -1.18 -11.88
C ALA A 450 11.66 -2.27 -12.01
N GLY A 451 11.57 -3.35 -11.23
CA GLY A 451 12.49 -4.48 -11.31
C GLY A 451 12.43 -5.21 -12.66
N ALA A 452 11.22 -5.42 -13.20
CA ALA A 452 11.02 -6.02 -14.52
C ALA A 452 11.59 -5.12 -15.64
N ALA A 453 11.40 -3.80 -15.54
CA ALA A 453 11.96 -2.84 -16.48
C ALA A 453 13.49 -2.83 -16.45
N ALA A 454 14.09 -2.86 -15.25
CA ALA A 454 15.54 -2.94 -15.07
C ALA A 454 16.11 -4.22 -15.71
N ALA A 455 15.47 -5.37 -15.48
CA ALA A 455 15.87 -6.62 -16.09
C ALA A 455 15.78 -6.59 -17.62
N LEU A 456 14.67 -6.08 -18.17
CA LEU A 456 14.51 -5.92 -19.62
C LEU A 456 15.55 -4.98 -20.23
N ALA A 457 15.86 -3.87 -19.56
CA ALA A 457 16.89 -2.92 -19.99
C ALA A 457 18.25 -3.62 -20.10
N VAL A 458 18.66 -4.35 -19.05
CA VAL A 458 19.93 -5.08 -19.04
C VAL A 458 19.98 -6.14 -20.13
N GLN A 459 18.96 -6.98 -20.24
CA GLN A 459 18.90 -8.08 -21.23
C GLN A 459 18.92 -7.60 -22.67
N SER A 460 18.23 -6.48 -22.95
CA SER A 460 18.16 -5.89 -24.29
C SER A 460 19.34 -4.96 -24.62
N GLY A 461 20.28 -4.78 -23.68
CA GLY A 461 21.40 -3.83 -23.84
C GLY A 461 20.94 -2.36 -23.94
N ARG A 462 19.74 -2.06 -23.43
CA ARG A 462 19.12 -0.73 -23.45
C ARG A 462 19.21 -0.06 -22.09
N ARG A 463 18.94 1.24 -22.08
CA ARG A 463 18.64 1.98 -20.84
C ARG A 463 17.16 1.80 -20.47
N PRO A 464 16.78 1.86 -19.18
CA PRO A 464 15.37 1.92 -18.77
C PRO A 464 14.56 2.97 -19.57
N ALA A 465 15.16 4.14 -19.80
CA ALA A 465 14.72 5.19 -20.72
C ALA A 465 14.32 4.74 -22.15
N GLN A 466 14.79 3.60 -22.61
CA GLN A 466 14.59 3.08 -23.97
C GLN A 466 13.77 1.79 -24.00
N VAL A 467 13.37 1.28 -22.83
CA VAL A 467 12.45 0.14 -22.72
C VAL A 467 11.07 0.60 -23.18
N ARG A 468 10.41 -0.21 -23.99
CA ARG A 468 9.05 0.08 -24.44
C ARG A 468 8.03 -0.42 -23.41
N ALA A 469 6.94 0.31 -23.25
CA ALA A 469 5.88 -0.07 -22.31
C ALA A 469 5.24 -1.43 -22.66
N ASP A 470 5.10 -1.77 -23.93
CA ASP A 470 4.51 -3.04 -24.39
C ASP A 470 5.38 -4.27 -24.07
N ASP A 471 6.71 -4.14 -24.19
CA ASP A 471 7.67 -5.17 -23.76
C ASP A 471 7.51 -5.42 -22.24
N LEU A 472 7.39 -4.36 -21.46
CA LEU A 472 7.20 -4.42 -20.00
C LEU A 472 5.83 -4.99 -19.61
N GLN A 473 4.75 -4.53 -20.24
CA GLN A 473 3.40 -5.05 -20.02
C GLN A 473 3.32 -6.55 -20.31
N THR A 474 3.90 -6.97 -21.43
CA THR A 474 3.98 -8.40 -21.79
C THR A 474 4.74 -9.18 -20.74
N ARG A 475 5.86 -8.65 -20.24
CA ARG A 475 6.66 -9.28 -19.18
C ARG A 475 5.87 -9.42 -17.88
N LEU A 476 5.15 -8.38 -17.44
CA LEU A 476 4.36 -8.37 -16.22
C LEU A 476 3.18 -9.34 -16.26
N LEU A 477 2.44 -9.37 -17.38
CA LEU A 477 1.33 -10.30 -17.58
C LEU A 477 1.77 -11.76 -17.67
N SER A 478 3.02 -11.99 -18.06
CA SER A 478 3.60 -13.32 -18.30
C SER A 478 4.55 -13.76 -17.19
N ASP A 479 4.65 -13.02 -16.08
CA ASP A 479 5.55 -13.36 -14.99
C ASP A 479 5.19 -14.73 -14.41
N ALA A 480 6.19 -15.60 -14.26
CA ALA A 480 5.96 -16.99 -13.86
C ALA A 480 5.59 -17.15 -12.37
N HIS A 481 5.92 -16.17 -11.53
CA HIS A 481 5.73 -16.23 -10.08
C HIS A 481 4.56 -15.36 -9.63
N ALA A 482 4.42 -14.19 -10.25
CA ALA A 482 3.51 -13.15 -9.84
C ALA A 482 2.97 -12.35 -11.05
N PRO A 483 2.09 -12.93 -11.89
CA PRO A 483 1.47 -12.19 -12.99
C PRO A 483 0.75 -10.93 -12.48
N ALA A 484 1.02 -9.77 -13.08
CA ALA A 484 0.49 -8.48 -12.64
C ALA A 484 -0.50 -7.87 -13.65
N ALA A 485 -1.63 -7.36 -13.18
CA ALA A 485 -2.56 -6.60 -14.02
C ALA A 485 -1.91 -5.29 -14.46
N VAL A 486 -2.12 -4.94 -15.73
CA VAL A 486 -1.64 -3.69 -16.31
C VAL A 486 -2.79 -2.79 -16.79
N VAL A 487 -4.02 -3.29 -16.78
CA VAL A 487 -5.23 -2.51 -17.05
C VAL A 487 -6.35 -2.89 -16.07
N PRO A 488 -7.23 -1.95 -15.69
CA PRO A 488 -8.33 -2.23 -14.80
C PRO A 488 -9.41 -3.08 -15.50
N ASP A 489 -9.72 -4.23 -14.92
CA ASP A 489 -10.84 -5.09 -15.35
C ASP A 489 -11.64 -5.53 -14.13
N TRP A 490 -12.81 -4.95 -13.91
CA TRP A 490 -13.66 -5.24 -12.75
C TRP A 490 -14.19 -6.67 -12.71
N HIS A 491 -14.33 -7.32 -13.87
CA HIS A 491 -15.13 -8.52 -13.98
C HIS A 491 -14.32 -9.80 -13.89
N THR A 492 -13.03 -9.72 -14.18
CA THR A 492 -12.19 -10.90 -14.28
C THR A 492 -11.27 -11.00 -13.06
N PRO A 493 -11.56 -11.89 -12.09
CA PRO A 493 -10.67 -12.10 -10.96
C PRO A 493 -9.31 -12.62 -11.46
N TRP A 494 -8.24 -12.34 -10.71
CA TRP A 494 -6.86 -12.67 -11.11
C TRP A 494 -6.65 -14.16 -11.45
N HIS A 495 -7.43 -15.04 -10.82
CA HIS A 495 -7.34 -16.49 -10.95
C HIS A 495 -8.23 -17.06 -12.07
N HIS A 496 -8.96 -16.22 -12.80
CA HIS A 496 -9.78 -16.66 -13.92
C HIS A 496 -8.91 -17.24 -15.05
N PRO A 497 -9.27 -18.38 -15.68
CA PRO A 497 -8.44 -19.01 -16.71
C PRO A 497 -8.13 -18.11 -17.92
N GLN A 498 -9.02 -17.17 -18.24
CA GLN A 498 -8.85 -16.21 -19.33
C GLN A 498 -8.33 -14.83 -18.88
N TRP A 499 -7.94 -14.66 -17.61
CA TRP A 499 -7.51 -13.37 -17.07
C TRP A 499 -6.40 -12.72 -17.91
N ARG A 500 -5.36 -13.49 -18.24
CA ARG A 500 -4.24 -13.00 -19.05
C ARG A 500 -4.65 -12.63 -20.47
N GLU A 501 -5.49 -13.46 -21.11
CA GLU A 501 -5.97 -13.19 -22.46
C GLU A 501 -6.78 -11.88 -22.51
N ARG A 502 -7.62 -11.65 -21.50
CA ARG A 502 -8.43 -10.43 -21.38
C ARG A 502 -7.62 -9.16 -21.17
N GLN A 503 -6.56 -9.24 -20.38
CA GLN A 503 -5.60 -8.14 -20.24
C GLN A 503 -4.92 -7.84 -21.58
N LEU A 504 -4.51 -8.86 -22.34
CA LEU A 504 -3.91 -8.69 -23.68
C LEU A 504 -4.90 -8.11 -24.70
N GLN A 505 -6.17 -8.53 -24.67
CA GLN A 505 -7.22 -8.00 -25.55
C GLN A 505 -7.47 -6.50 -25.33
N PHE A 506 -7.41 -6.05 -24.07
CA PHE A 506 -7.44 -4.63 -23.71
C PHE A 506 -6.24 -3.87 -24.27
N LEU A 507 -5.02 -4.39 -24.07
CA LEU A 507 -3.80 -3.74 -24.58
C LEU A 507 -3.83 -3.56 -26.11
N ASN A 508 -4.38 -4.54 -26.82
CA ASN A 508 -4.46 -4.52 -28.28
C ASN A 508 -5.66 -3.71 -28.82
N GLY A 509 -6.48 -3.10 -27.96
CA GLY A 509 -7.68 -2.36 -28.37
C GLY A 509 -8.76 -3.23 -29.02
N THR A 510 -8.67 -4.55 -28.84
CA THR A 510 -9.64 -5.52 -29.38
C THR A 510 -10.82 -5.77 -28.43
N ARG A 511 -10.68 -5.33 -27.18
CA ARG A 511 -11.76 -5.31 -26.20
C ARG A 511 -12.41 -3.93 -26.21
N ASP A 512 -13.72 -3.92 -26.30
CA ASP A 512 -14.52 -2.70 -26.21
C ASP A 512 -14.50 -2.18 -24.76
N GLU A 513 -13.96 -0.97 -24.57
CA GLU A 513 -13.87 -0.29 -23.27
C GLU A 513 -15.25 -0.04 -22.63
N THR A 514 -16.33 -0.10 -23.42
CA THR A 514 -17.72 0.00 -22.95
C THR A 514 -18.33 -1.31 -22.50
N ILE A 515 -17.67 -2.46 -22.74
CA ILE A 515 -18.11 -3.77 -22.21
C ILE A 515 -17.60 -3.89 -20.77
N GLY A 516 -18.26 -3.17 -19.87
CA GLY A 516 -18.67 -3.82 -18.64
C GLY A 516 -19.80 -4.81 -18.95
N LEU A 517 -19.97 -5.84 -18.11
CA LEU A 517 -21.26 -6.52 -17.92
C LEU A 517 -21.75 -7.48 -19.04
N THR A 518 -21.06 -8.59 -19.34
CA THR A 518 -21.72 -9.72 -20.04
C THR A 518 -21.50 -11.07 -19.34
N HIS A 519 -22.55 -11.49 -18.62
CA HIS A 519 -23.11 -12.86 -18.50
C HIS A 519 -22.20 -14.09 -18.42
N GLU A 520 -20.95 -13.99 -18.03
CA GLU A 520 -20.17 -15.19 -17.73
C GLU A 520 -20.51 -15.70 -16.35
N GLN A 521 -20.76 -17.01 -16.28
CA GLN A 521 -21.09 -17.66 -15.02
C GLN A 521 -20.00 -17.39 -13.99
N PRO A 522 -20.38 -17.22 -12.72
CA PRO A 522 -19.43 -16.99 -11.64
C PRO A 522 -18.36 -18.08 -11.65
N PHE A 523 -17.11 -17.70 -11.92
CA PHE A 523 -16.00 -18.64 -11.80
C PHE A 523 -15.73 -18.88 -10.32
N ILE A 524 -16.01 -20.10 -9.87
CA ILE A 524 -15.80 -20.51 -8.47
C ILE A 524 -14.33 -20.89 -8.29
N ARG A 525 -13.64 -20.18 -7.40
CA ARG A 525 -12.25 -20.43 -7.03
C ARG A 525 -12.08 -21.86 -6.49
N GLN A 526 -11.41 -22.73 -7.26
CA GLN A 526 -11.02 -24.08 -6.85
C GLN A 526 -9.60 -24.09 -6.27
N GLY A 527 -9.38 -24.78 -5.14
CA GLY A 527 -8.05 -25.09 -4.62
C GLY A 527 -7.34 -24.01 -3.78
N GLN A 528 -8.00 -22.93 -3.37
CA GLN A 528 -7.48 -22.09 -2.29
C GLN A 528 -7.65 -22.83 -0.95
N PRO A 529 -6.68 -22.77 -0.02
CA PRO A 529 -6.94 -23.21 1.35
C PRO A 529 -8.16 -22.45 1.87
N ALA A 530 -9.16 -23.17 2.35
CA ALA A 530 -10.33 -22.55 2.97
C ALA A 530 -9.84 -21.69 4.14
N SER A 531 -10.42 -20.49 4.29
CA SER A 531 -10.23 -19.72 5.52
C SER A 531 -10.61 -20.64 6.70
N PRO A 532 -9.82 -20.68 7.78
CA PRO A 532 -10.19 -21.45 8.97
C PRO A 532 -11.54 -21.02 9.55
N HIS A 533 -12.03 -19.83 9.18
CA HIS A 533 -13.28 -19.23 9.65
C HIS A 533 -14.41 -19.27 8.62
N LEU A 534 -14.26 -20.04 7.54
CA LEU A 534 -15.28 -20.16 6.50
C LEU A 534 -16.58 -20.74 7.07
N GLN A 535 -17.68 -20.05 6.82
CA GLN A 535 -19.02 -20.41 7.28
C GLN A 535 -20.00 -20.38 6.11
N CYS A 536 -20.97 -21.29 6.14
CA CYS A 536 -22.11 -21.29 5.24
C CYS A 536 -23.33 -20.80 5.99
N LEU A 537 -23.88 -19.65 5.57
CA LEU A 537 -25.04 -19.02 6.18
C LEU A 537 -26.23 -19.08 5.22
N ARG A 538 -27.41 -19.25 5.78
CA ARG A 538 -28.68 -19.22 5.04
C ARG A 538 -29.58 -18.16 5.64
N GLY A 539 -30.14 -17.31 4.79
CA GLY A 539 -30.99 -16.22 5.24
C GLY A 539 -31.64 -15.47 4.10
N LEU A 540 -32.42 -14.45 4.47
CA LEU A 540 -33.03 -13.52 3.54
C LEU A 540 -32.02 -12.40 3.24
N VAL A 541 -31.55 -12.30 2.00
CA VAL A 541 -30.70 -11.20 1.56
C VAL A 541 -31.58 -10.01 1.19
N GLU A 542 -31.35 -8.87 1.82
CA GLU A 542 -32.13 -7.65 1.63
C GLU A 542 -31.23 -6.54 1.07
N PRO A 543 -31.59 -5.95 -0.09
CA PRO A 543 -30.91 -4.78 -0.63
C PRO A 543 -31.39 -3.52 0.10
N MET A 544 -30.46 -2.60 0.37
CA MET A 544 -30.73 -1.34 1.06
C MET A 544 -30.74 -0.16 0.07
N PRO A 545 -31.44 0.95 0.38
CA PRO A 545 -31.53 2.12 -0.51
C PRO A 545 -30.18 2.75 -0.89
N ASP A 546 -29.14 2.55 -0.08
CA ASP A 546 -27.80 3.11 -0.26
C ASP A 546 -26.83 2.16 -0.99
N GLN A 547 -27.36 1.12 -1.65
CA GLN A 547 -26.61 0.07 -2.34
C GLN A 547 -25.75 -0.80 -1.40
N THR A 548 -26.15 -0.89 -0.14
CA THR A 548 -25.63 -1.90 0.80
C THR A 548 -26.56 -3.11 0.86
N TYR A 549 -26.07 -4.21 1.43
CA TYR A 549 -26.83 -5.46 1.55
C TYR A 549 -26.72 -6.00 2.97
N ARG A 550 -27.79 -6.66 3.42
CA ARG A 550 -27.79 -7.38 4.70
C ARG A 550 -28.39 -8.77 4.55
N LEU A 551 -27.91 -9.69 5.36
CA LEU A 551 -28.44 -11.04 5.51
C LEU A 551 -29.24 -11.13 6.81
N VAL A 552 -30.52 -11.46 6.72
CA VAL A 552 -31.38 -11.75 7.87
C VAL A 552 -31.41 -13.26 8.10
N LEU A 553 -30.84 -13.68 9.23
CA LEU A 553 -30.74 -15.08 9.64
C LEU A 553 -32.05 -15.61 10.22
N SER A 554 -32.14 -16.93 10.38
CA SER A 554 -33.36 -17.60 10.86
C SER A 554 -33.77 -17.22 12.29
N ASP A 555 -32.82 -16.77 13.11
CA ASP A 555 -33.04 -16.27 14.47
C ASP A 555 -33.43 -14.77 14.51
N GLY A 556 -33.51 -14.12 13.34
CA GLY A 556 -33.80 -12.69 13.20
C GLY A 556 -32.58 -11.79 13.29
N ALA A 557 -31.38 -12.33 13.54
CA ALA A 557 -30.15 -11.55 13.51
C ALA A 557 -29.92 -10.99 12.10
N THR A 558 -29.46 -9.74 12.03
CA THR A 558 -29.22 -9.04 10.76
C THR A 558 -27.75 -8.69 10.65
N VAL A 559 -27.14 -9.04 9.52
CA VAL A 559 -25.70 -8.96 9.30
C VAL A 559 -25.43 -8.15 8.03
N PRO A 560 -24.63 -7.08 8.07
CA PRO A 560 -24.12 -6.45 6.86
C PRO A 560 -23.26 -7.45 6.07
N ILE A 561 -23.51 -7.59 4.77
CA ILE A 561 -22.71 -8.45 3.91
C ILE A 561 -21.91 -7.61 2.91
N ILE A 562 -20.66 -8.00 2.70
CA ILE A 562 -19.79 -7.40 1.70
C ILE A 562 -19.18 -8.47 0.78
N THR A 563 -18.62 -8.07 -0.35
CA THR A 563 -17.83 -8.99 -1.20
C THR A 563 -16.64 -8.31 -1.87
N LEU A 564 -15.58 -9.11 -2.09
CA LEU A 564 -14.43 -8.76 -2.91
C LEU A 564 -14.46 -9.47 -4.27
N GLU A 565 -15.46 -10.32 -4.52
CA GLU A 565 -15.53 -11.22 -5.67
C GLU A 565 -16.55 -10.72 -6.73
N PRO A 566 -16.14 -10.54 -8.00
CA PRO A 566 -17.03 -10.09 -9.07
C PRO A 566 -18.27 -10.96 -9.28
N ALA A 567 -18.10 -12.27 -9.08
CA ALA A 567 -19.17 -13.27 -9.15
C ALA A 567 -20.30 -13.01 -8.14
N VAL A 568 -19.93 -12.71 -6.90
CA VAL A 568 -20.88 -12.43 -5.82
C VAL A 568 -21.47 -11.03 -6.00
N GLU A 569 -20.67 -10.06 -6.44
CA GLU A 569 -21.16 -8.70 -6.73
C GLU A 569 -22.26 -8.71 -7.79
N HIS A 570 -22.07 -9.48 -8.87
CA HIS A 570 -23.10 -9.65 -9.89
C HIS A 570 -24.39 -10.24 -9.30
N SER A 571 -24.26 -11.22 -8.39
CA SER A 571 -25.40 -11.86 -7.73
C SER A 571 -26.12 -10.88 -6.80
N LEU A 572 -25.39 -10.11 -6.00
CA LEU A 572 -25.94 -9.07 -5.12
C LEU A 572 -26.70 -8.01 -5.92
N HIS A 573 -26.12 -7.50 -7.01
CA HIS A 573 -26.77 -6.51 -7.87
C HIS A 573 -28.07 -7.01 -8.52
N ALA A 574 -28.22 -8.33 -8.72
CA ALA A 574 -29.45 -8.92 -9.24
C ALA A 574 -30.59 -8.95 -8.20
N VAL A 575 -30.25 -8.81 -6.91
CA VAL A 575 -31.22 -8.79 -5.81
C VAL A 575 -31.94 -7.44 -5.76
N SER A 576 -33.10 -7.37 -6.41
CA SER A 576 -33.96 -6.17 -6.41
C SER A 576 -35.01 -6.15 -5.29
N LYS A 577 -35.22 -7.28 -4.61
CA LYS A 577 -36.16 -7.47 -3.51
C LYS A 577 -35.63 -8.53 -2.55
N PRO A 578 -36.08 -8.55 -1.28
CA PRO A 578 -35.68 -9.60 -0.35
C PRO A 578 -35.87 -11.01 -0.91
N GLU A 579 -34.81 -11.81 -0.90
CA GLU A 579 -34.84 -13.21 -1.36
C GLU A 579 -33.97 -14.13 -0.50
N TYR A 580 -34.41 -15.38 -0.35
CA TYR A 580 -33.68 -16.37 0.43
C TYR A 580 -32.53 -16.93 -0.38
N ASN A 581 -31.32 -16.86 0.16
CA ASN A 581 -30.11 -17.41 -0.43
C ASN A 581 -29.26 -18.15 0.59
N VAL A 582 -28.32 -18.92 0.05
CA VAL A 582 -27.20 -19.51 0.79
C VAL A 582 -25.94 -18.75 0.36
N VAL A 583 -25.15 -18.32 1.34
CA VAL A 583 -23.90 -17.61 1.12
C VAL A 583 -22.79 -18.29 1.92
N GLU A 584 -21.59 -18.35 1.36
CA GLU A 584 -20.39 -18.81 2.06
C GLU A 584 -19.38 -17.68 2.15
N GLY A 585 -18.75 -17.54 3.30
CA GLY A 585 -17.88 -16.41 3.61
C GLY A 585 -17.27 -16.48 4.99
N THR A 586 -16.64 -15.40 5.42
CA THR A 586 -16.01 -15.28 6.75
C THR A 586 -16.59 -14.12 7.53
N TRP A 587 -16.61 -14.28 8.85
CA TRP A 587 -17.07 -13.23 9.76
C TRP A 587 -15.90 -12.37 10.23
N ASN A 588 -15.94 -11.08 9.93
CA ASN A 588 -15.01 -10.12 10.51
C ASN A 588 -15.64 -9.49 11.77
N GLN A 589 -15.11 -9.83 12.95
CA GLN A 589 -15.65 -9.37 14.23
C GLN A 589 -15.42 -7.87 14.47
N ALA A 590 -14.34 -7.30 13.96
CA ALA A 590 -14.02 -5.88 14.15
C ALA A 590 -14.85 -4.97 13.23
N GLY A 591 -15.13 -5.41 12.00
CA GLY A 591 -15.95 -4.75 10.98
C GLY A 591 -17.48 -4.88 11.15
N PRO A 592 -17.93 -5.60 12.19
CA PRO A 592 -19.08 -6.52 12.13
C PRO A 592 -19.74 -6.71 10.74
N TRP A 593 -19.00 -7.26 9.77
CA TRP A 593 -19.56 -7.66 8.46
C TRP A 593 -19.17 -9.08 8.09
N PHE A 594 -20.02 -9.71 7.27
CA PHE A 594 -19.76 -11.01 6.68
C PHE A 594 -19.24 -10.85 5.26
N LEU A 595 -17.99 -11.27 5.02
CA LEU A 595 -17.36 -11.22 3.72
C LEU A 595 -17.76 -12.45 2.90
N VAL A 596 -18.70 -12.26 1.98
CA VAL A 596 -19.22 -13.31 1.11
C VAL A 596 -18.24 -13.60 -0.02
N THR A 597 -17.77 -14.84 -0.08
CA THR A 597 -16.87 -15.34 -1.13
C THR A 597 -17.59 -16.26 -2.12
N ARG A 598 -18.72 -16.86 -1.75
CA ARG A 598 -19.57 -17.64 -2.68
C ARG A 598 -21.07 -17.41 -2.45
N TRP A 599 -21.83 -17.59 -3.52
CA TRP A 599 -23.27 -17.35 -3.59
C TRP A 599 -23.98 -18.54 -4.23
N GLY A 600 -25.07 -19.04 -3.62
CA GLY A 600 -25.90 -20.14 -4.15
C GLY A 600 -25.63 -21.51 -3.52
N GLU A 601 -26.05 -22.60 -4.19
CA GLU A 601 -25.85 -23.98 -3.71
C GLU A 601 -24.36 -24.31 -3.62
N VAL A 602 -23.82 -24.28 -2.40
CA VAL A 602 -22.48 -24.74 -2.07
C VAL A 602 -22.57 -26.26 -1.89
N GLU A 603 -22.12 -27.05 -2.88
CA GLU A 603 -21.94 -28.48 -2.65
C GLU A 603 -20.91 -28.68 -1.52
N PRO A 604 -21.20 -29.55 -0.52
CA PRO A 604 -20.38 -29.72 0.68
C PRO A 604 -18.99 -30.30 0.43
#